data_AF-A0A967YED2-F1
#
_entry.id   AF-A0A967YED2-F1
#
_cell.length_a   1.000
_cell.length_b   1.000
_cell.length_c   1.000
_cell.angle_alpha   90.00
_cell.angle_beta   90.00
_cell.angle_gamma   90.00
#
_symmetry.space_group_name_H-M   'P 1'
#
loop_
_entity.id
_entity.type
_entity.pdbx_description
1 polymer ?
#
loop_
_entity_poly.entity_id
_entity_poly.type
_entity_poly.pdbx_seq_one_letter_code
_entity_poly.pdbx_strand_id
1 'polypeptide(L)' 'PYKDNVEFIKKTSMEAVKQFEDYSLDFVYIDAAHDFNNIMLDLIKWVPKVKIGGAVCGHDYNTPC' A
#
# COMPACT_ATOMS: atom_id res chain seq x y z
N PRO A 1 8.42 -1.66 23.23
CA PRO A 1 7.26 -2.59 23.34
C PRO A 1 6.59 -3.00 22.01
N TYR A 2 7.00 -2.49 20.84
CA TYR A 2 6.31 -2.78 19.56
C TYR A 2 7.16 -3.51 18.50
N LYS A 3 8.42 -3.86 18.82
CA LYS A 3 9.33 -4.44 17.82
C LYS A 3 8.85 -5.79 17.28
N ASP A 4 8.08 -6.55 18.06
CA ASP A 4 7.72 -7.92 17.70
C ASP A 4 6.49 -8.00 16.77
N ASN A 5 5.77 -6.89 16.56
CA ASN A 5 4.59 -6.82 15.68
C ASN A 5 4.85 -6.01 14.40
N VAL A 6 6.11 -5.77 14.07
CA VAL A 6 6.51 -4.98 12.90
C VAL A 6 7.46 -5.81 12.04
N GLU A 7 7.10 -5.98 10.78
CA GLU A 7 7.95 -6.58 9.76
C GLU A 7 8.36 -5.51 8.74
N PHE A 8 9.67 -5.42 8.46
CA PHE A 8 10.18 -4.53 7.42
C PHE A 8 10.42 -5.31 6.12
N ILE A 9 9.67 -4.99 5.09
CA ILE A 9 9.82 -5.59 3.75
C ILE A 9 10.55 -4.59 2.85
N LYS A 10 11.82 -4.85 2.55
CA LYS A 10 12.62 -4.02 1.62
C LYS A 10 12.52 -4.58 0.20
N LYS A 11 11.50 -4.14 -0.55
CA LYS A 11 11.24 -4.51 -1.95
C LYS A 11 10.60 -3.34 -2.70
N THR A 12 10.55 -3.42 -4.02
CA THR A 12 9.66 -2.53 -4.78
C THR A 12 8.20 -2.82 -4.42
N SER A 13 7.31 -1.81 -4.52
CA SER A 13 5.88 -1.98 -4.21
C SER A 13 5.25 -3.15 -4.99
N MET A 14 5.61 -3.29 -6.28
CA MET A 14 5.11 -4.35 -7.16
C MET A 14 5.60 -5.76 -6.83
N GLU A 15 6.73 -5.88 -6.14
CA GLU A 15 7.22 -7.15 -5.62
C GLU A 15 6.63 -7.44 -4.24
N ALA A 16 6.48 -6.39 -3.41
CA ALA A 16 5.93 -6.51 -2.07
C ALA A 16 4.47 -6.99 -2.10
N VAL A 17 3.64 -6.41 -2.98
CA VAL A 17 2.21 -6.71 -3.08
C VAL A 17 1.90 -8.17 -3.40
N LYS A 18 2.84 -8.90 -4.01
CA LYS A 18 2.69 -10.33 -4.33
C LYS A 18 2.74 -11.25 -3.11
N GLN A 19 3.22 -10.75 -1.97
CA GLN A 19 3.30 -11.51 -0.71
C GLN A 19 1.99 -11.48 0.08
N PHE A 20 1.01 -10.68 -0.35
CA PHE A 20 -0.26 -10.52 0.33
C PHE A 20 -1.37 -11.18 -0.50
N GLU A 21 -2.20 -11.97 0.18
CA GLU A 21 -3.40 -12.55 -0.41
C GLU A 21 -4.47 -11.47 -0.63
N ASP A 22 -5.35 -11.71 -1.60
CA ASP A 22 -6.49 -10.83 -1.81
C ASP A 22 -7.40 -10.84 -0.57
N TYR A 23 -7.96 -9.68 -0.23
CA TYR A 23 -8.81 -9.51 0.95
C TYR A 23 -8.18 -9.97 2.29
N SER A 24 -6.87 -9.86 2.44
CA SER A 24 -6.17 -10.27 3.67
C SER A 24 -5.85 -9.10 4.62
N LEU A 25 -5.69 -7.89 4.07
CA LEU A 25 -5.33 -6.70 4.84
C LEU A 25 -6.56 -5.96 5.36
N ASP A 26 -6.52 -5.50 6.61
CA ASP A 26 -7.58 -4.64 7.17
C ASP A 26 -7.50 -3.21 6.63
N PHE A 27 -6.29 -2.72 6.38
CA PHE A 27 -6.05 -1.45 5.71
C PHE A 27 -4.70 -1.41 4.99
N VAL A 28 -4.55 -0.48 4.05
CA VAL A 28 -3.26 -0.11 3.43
C VAL A 28 -3.10 1.40 3.44
N TYR A 29 -1.87 1.87 3.69
CA TYR A 29 -1.51 3.28 3.59
C TYR A 29 -0.42 3.44 2.53
N ILE A 30 -0.70 4.21 1.49
CA ILE A 30 0.20 4.41 0.34
C ILE A 30 0.81 5.81 0.42
N ASP A 31 2.14 5.84 0.53
CA ASP A 31 2.96 7.06 0.48
C ASP A 31 4.05 6.83 -0.58
N ALA A 32 3.64 6.95 -1.85
CA ALA A 32 4.41 6.55 -3.02
C ALA A 32 5.31 7.68 -3.54
N ALA A 33 5.88 7.52 -4.75
CA ALA A 33 6.83 8.47 -5.36
C ALA A 33 6.24 9.82 -5.82
N HIS A 34 5.04 10.18 -5.33
CA HIS A 34 4.32 11.44 -5.60
C HIS A 34 4.13 11.80 -7.09
N ASP A 35 4.27 10.82 -8.00
CA ASP A 35 3.85 10.92 -9.39
C ASP A 35 2.60 10.05 -9.65
N PHE A 36 1.78 10.52 -10.59
CA PHE A 36 0.50 9.90 -10.89
C PHE A 36 0.62 8.42 -11.29
N ASN A 37 1.66 8.06 -12.05
CA ASN A 37 1.79 6.69 -12.58
C ASN A 37 2.10 5.71 -11.45
N ASN A 38 3.03 6.04 -10.55
CA ASN A 38 3.33 5.19 -9.41
C ASN A 38 2.15 5.10 -8.43
N ILE A 39 1.48 6.22 -8.13
CA ILE A 39 0.29 6.20 -7.26
C ILE A 39 -0.82 5.32 -7.86
N MET A 40 -1.13 5.49 -9.15
CA MET A 40 -2.18 4.69 -9.80
C MET A 40 -1.83 3.21 -9.84
N LEU A 41 -0.57 2.88 -10.11
CA LEU A 41 -0.10 1.50 -10.11
C LEU A 41 -0.25 0.88 -8.71
N ASP A 42 0.10 1.61 -7.65
CA ASP A 42 -0.07 1.14 -6.28
C ASP A 42 -1.54 0.95 -5.93
N LEU A 43 -2.42 1.90 -6.24
CA LEU A 43 -3.86 1.76 -6.00
C LEU A 43 -4.44 0.52 -6.70
N ILE A 44 -4.13 0.33 -7.98
CA ILE A 44 -4.64 -0.81 -8.76
C ILE A 44 -4.21 -2.15 -8.14
N LYS A 45 -3.00 -2.21 -7.56
CA LYS A 45 -2.42 -3.47 -7.05
C LYS A 45 -2.71 -3.74 -5.59
N TRP A 46 -2.79 -2.70 -4.76
CA TRP A 46 -3.00 -2.83 -3.32
C TRP A 46 -4.47 -2.84 -2.90
N VAL A 47 -5.36 -2.19 -3.66
CA VAL A 47 -6.82 -2.21 -3.35
C VAL A 47 -7.38 -3.65 -3.25
N PRO A 48 -7.07 -4.59 -4.15
CA PRO A 48 -7.57 -5.97 -4.04
C PRO A 48 -7.05 -6.73 -2.81
N LYS A 49 -5.96 -6.27 -2.19
CA LYS A 49 -5.38 -6.89 -0.99
C LYS A 49 -6.14 -6.52 0.28
N VAL A 50 -6.94 -5.46 0.24
CA VAL A 50 -7.73 -4.99 1.36
C VAL A 50 -9.08 -5.72 1.42
N LYS A 51 -9.50 -6.10 2.62
CA LYS A 51 -10.80 -6.73 2.88
C LYS A 51 -11.96 -5.87 2.39
N ILE A 52 -13.08 -6.51 2.07
CA ILE A 52 -14.34 -5.79 1.85
C ILE A 52 -14.72 -5.06 3.15
N GLY A 53 -14.88 -3.73 3.07
CA GLY A 53 -15.11 -2.88 4.24
C GLY A 53 -13.83 -2.40 4.95
N GLY A 54 -12.64 -2.79 4.46
CA GLY A 54 -11.36 -2.25 4.91
C GLY A 54 -11.06 -0.87 4.32
N ALA A 55 -9.91 -0.31 4.69
CA ALA A 55 -9.54 1.06 4.33
C ALA A 55 -8.32 1.13 3.39
N VAL A 56 -8.39 2.01 2.40
CA VAL A 56 -7.26 2.40 1.57
C VAL A 56 -7.04 3.90 1.80
N CYS A 57 -5.88 4.23 2.36
CA CYS A 57 -5.51 5.59 2.71
C CYS A 57 -4.21 5.96 1.98
N GLY A 58 -3.91 7.25 1.88
CA GLY A 58 -2.64 7.71 1.35
C GLY A 58 -2.45 9.21 1.51
N HIS A 59 -1.28 9.69 1.12
CA HIS A 59 -0.88 11.08 1.17
C HIS A 59 -0.42 11.58 -0.20
N ASP A 60 -0.31 12.91 -0.37
CA ASP A 60 0.30 13.57 -1.53
C ASP A 60 -0.31 13.24 -2.91
N TYR A 61 -1.64 13.21 -3.01
CA TYR A 61 -2.33 13.17 -4.31
C TYR A 61 -2.38 14.54 -5.03
N ASN A 62 -2.37 15.64 -4.28
CA ASN A 62 -2.63 17.00 -4.79
C ASN A 62 -1.46 17.98 -4.65
N THR A 63 -0.30 17.54 -4.16
CA THR A 63 0.84 18.42 -3.90
C THR A 63 1.84 18.29 -5.05
N PRO A 64 2.00 19.31 -5.91
CA PRO A 64 3.14 19.33 -6.82
C PRO A 64 4.42 19.44 -5.99
N CYS A 65 5.41 18.61 -6.30
CA CYS A 65 6.76 18.68 -5.73
C CYS A 65 7.53 19.90 -6.24
#